data_AF-A0A961BM57-F1
#
_entry.id   AF-A0A961BM57-F1
#
_cell.length_a   1.000
_cell.length_b   1.000
_cell.length_c   1.000
_cell.angle_alpha   90.00
_cell.angle_beta   90.00
_cell.angle_gamma   90.00
#
_symmetry.space_group_name_H-M   'P 1'
#
loop_
_entity.id
_entity.type
_entity.pdbx_description
1 polymer ?
#
loop_
_entity_poly.entity_id
_entity_poly.type
_entity_poly.pdbx_seq_one_letter_code
_entity_poly.pdbx_strand_id
1 'polypeptide(L)'
;VELRVDSTDSVLTSNAEKGSVLRVPINHFEGNYTCSPEMLNQLRENDQVVLRYVDNPNGSVDDIAGITNEGRNVVGLMPHPERAISPLLGSDDGLPLLSSLLAAASVPA
;
A
#
# COMPACT_ATOMS: atom_id res chain seq x y z
N VAL A 1 3.49 -5.55 10.40
CA VAL A 1 4.43 -4.41 10.25
C VAL A 1 3.63 -3.12 10.22
N GLU A 2 4.30 -1.99 10.41
CA GLU A 2 3.66 -0.68 10.32
C GLU A 2 3.94 -0.08 8.95
N LEU A 3 2.88 0.44 8.32
CA LEU A 3 2.91 1.04 7.00
C LEU A 3 2.43 2.48 7.08
N ARG A 4 3.20 3.42 6.54
CA ARG A 4 2.73 4.78 6.33
C ARG A 4 2.03 4.88 4.98
N VAL A 5 0.87 5.52 4.96
CA VAL A 5 0.18 5.90 3.73
C VAL A 5 0.88 7.11 3.10
N ASP A 6 1.52 6.91 1.95
CA ASP A 6 2.31 7.95 1.27
C ASP A 6 1.48 8.66 0.20
N SER A 7 0.59 7.93 -0.48
CA SER A 7 -0.39 8.48 -1.43
C SER A 7 -1.76 7.83 -1.29
N THR A 8 -2.80 8.65 -1.40
CA THR A 8 -4.22 8.25 -1.44
C THR A 8 -4.78 8.25 -2.87
N ASP A 9 -3.97 8.62 -3.87
CA ASP A 9 -4.35 8.64 -5.28
C ASP A 9 -4.19 7.25 -5.91
N SER A 10 -4.97 6.28 -5.43
CA SER A 10 -5.06 4.95 -6.03
C SER A 10 -6.38 4.26 -5.69
N VAL A 11 -6.75 3.26 -6.49
CA VAL A 11 -7.92 2.41 -6.19
C VAL A 11 -7.84 1.68 -4.85
N LEU A 12 -6.65 1.55 -4.24
CA LEU A 12 -6.48 0.85 -2.96
C LEU A 12 -6.36 1.80 -1.77
N THR A 13 -6.06 3.08 -1.95
CA THR A 13 -5.76 4.01 -0.84
C THR A 13 -6.70 5.22 -0.76
N SER A 14 -7.72 5.31 -1.61
CA SER A 14 -8.62 6.47 -1.71
C SER A 14 -9.45 6.78 -0.46
N ASN A 15 -9.75 5.79 0.37
CA ASN A 15 -10.42 5.95 1.68
C ASN A 15 -9.45 5.93 2.87
N ALA A 16 -8.14 5.87 2.63
CA ALA A 16 -7.14 5.99 3.68
C ALA A 16 -6.77 7.47 3.92
N GLU A 17 -6.14 7.76 5.06
CA GLU A 17 -5.64 9.09 5.36
C GLU A 17 -4.14 9.16 5.05
N LYS A 18 -3.70 10.11 4.21
CA LYS A 18 -2.28 10.34 3.91
C LYS A 18 -1.52 10.65 5.19
N GLY A 19 -0.41 9.96 5.42
CA GLY A 19 0.43 10.07 6.60
C GLY A 19 0.01 9.18 7.78
N SER A 20 -1.18 8.57 7.73
CA SER A 20 -1.59 7.59 8.75
C SER A 20 -0.68 6.35 8.75
N VAL A 21 -0.58 5.71 9.92
CA VAL A 21 0.18 4.47 10.11
C VAL A 21 -0.79 3.33 10.31
N LEU A 22 -0.70 2.32 9.43
CA LEU A 22 -1.53 1.13 9.41
C LEU A 22 -0.73 -0.09 9.88
N ARG A 23 -1.29 -0.91 10.77
CA ARG A 23 -0.68 -2.16 11.21
C ARG A 23 -1.19 -3.33 10.38
N VAL A 24 -0.42 -3.71 9.36
CA VAL A 24 -0.78 -4.75 8.39
C VAL A 24 0.24 -5.91 8.45
N PRO A 25 -0.19 -7.18 8.49
CA PRO A 25 0.72 -8.31 8.52
C PRO A 25 1.44 -8.52 7.18
N ILE A 26 2.60 -9.18 7.23
CA ILE A 26 3.36 -9.68 6.08
C ILE A 26 3.59 -11.18 6.26
N ASN A 27 3.67 -11.94 5.17
CA ASN A 27 4.04 -13.35 5.19
C ASN A 27 4.75 -13.75 3.89
N HIS A 28 6.01 -13.33 3.74
CA HIS A 28 6.77 -13.54 2.51
C HIS A 28 8.25 -13.84 2.80
N PHE A 29 8.87 -14.65 1.94
CA PHE A 29 10.32 -14.89 1.94
C PHE A 29 11.07 -14.00 0.93
N GLU A 30 10.39 -13.54 -0.13
CA GLU A 30 10.97 -12.74 -1.23
C GLU A 30 10.18 -11.43 -1.45
N GLY A 31 10.08 -10.59 -0.41
CA GLY A 31 9.32 -9.34 -0.44
C GLY A 31 10.14 -8.06 -0.68
N ASN A 32 11.43 -8.20 -0.97
CA ASN A 32 12.35 -7.07 -1.18
C ASN A 32 12.05 -6.39 -2.53
N TYR A 33 11.39 -5.23 -2.50
CA TYR A 33 11.17 -4.45 -3.72
C TYR A 33 12.46 -3.81 -4.19
N THR A 34 12.79 -4.01 -5.47
CA THR A 34 13.97 -3.40 -6.12
C THR A 34 13.56 -2.75 -7.44
N CYS A 35 14.25 -1.68 -7.81
CA CYS A 35 14.13 -1.04 -9.12
C CYS A 35 15.41 -0.23 -9.42
N SER A 36 15.55 0.24 -10.66
CA SER A 36 16.66 1.14 -11.02
C SER A 36 16.45 2.54 -10.41
N PRO A 37 17.51 3.35 -10.26
CA PRO A 37 17.39 4.73 -9.80
C PRO A 37 16.44 5.58 -10.65
N GLU A 38 16.43 5.36 -11.98
CA GLU A 38 15.55 6.06 -12.92
C GLU A 38 14.08 5.72 -12.64
N MET A 39 13.77 4.44 -12.45
CA MET A 39 12.43 3.99 -12.11
C MET A 39 11.98 4.52 -10.74
N LEU A 40 12.87 4.52 -9.75
CA LEU A 40 12.58 5.07 -8.43
C LEU A 40 12.21 6.57 -8.51
N ASN A 41 12.95 7.34 -9.31
CA ASN A 41 12.65 8.76 -9.52
C ASN A 41 11.31 8.94 -10.23
N GLN A 42 11.01 8.16 -11.27
CA GLN A 42 9.71 8.17 -11.94
C GLN A 42 8.56 7.89 -10.96
N LEU A 43 8.70 6.85 -10.12
CA LEU A 43 7.68 6.51 -9.12
C LEU A 43 7.45 7.63 -8.11
N ARG A 44 8.50 8.36 -7.71
CA ARG A 44 8.40 9.50 -6.80
C ARG A 44 7.77 10.72 -7.47
N GLU A 45 8.23 11.07 -8.66
CA GLU A 45 7.74 12.22 -9.43
C GLU A 45 6.25 12.07 -9.77
N ASN A 46 5.82 10.84 -10.07
CA ASN A 46 4.45 10.52 -10.40
C ASN A 46 3.58 10.20 -9.17
N ASP A 47 4.05 10.35 -7.93
CA ASP A 47 3.29 9.98 -6.72
C ASP A 47 2.74 8.53 -6.77
N GLN A 48 3.53 7.58 -7.29
CA GLN A 48 3.13 6.18 -7.50
C GLN A 48 3.49 5.26 -6.34
N VAL A 49 4.18 5.75 -5.32
CA VAL A 49 4.41 5.02 -4.08
C VAL A 49 3.21 5.24 -3.15
N VAL A 50 2.42 4.20 -2.92
CA VAL A 50 1.18 4.32 -2.15
C VAL A 50 1.37 4.02 -0.67
N LEU A 51 2.27 3.07 -0.35
CA LEU A 51 2.56 2.65 1.02
C LEU A 51 4.07 2.46 1.20
N ARG A 52 4.57 2.91 2.35
CA ARG A 52 5.95 2.66 2.79
C ARG A 52 5.97 1.96 4.13
N TYR A 53 6.93 1.10 4.37
CA TYR A 53 7.22 0.59 5.70
C TYR A 53 7.69 1.74 6.59
N VAL A 54 7.22 1.78 7.84
CA VAL A 54 7.80 2.67 8.86
C VAL A 54 9.18 2.14 9.25
N ASP A 55 9.24 0.86 9.61
CA ASP A 55 10.46 0.11 9.84
C ASP A 55 10.58 -0.98 8.77
N ASN A 56 11.47 -0.75 7.79
CA ASN A 56 11.61 -1.60 6.61
C ASN A 56 12.14 -3.00 6.95
N PRO A 57 11.30 -4.05 6.86
CA PRO A 57 11.62 -5.37 7.39
C PRO A 57 12.39 -6.23 6.39
N ASN A 58 12.39 -5.86 5.11
CA ASN A 58 12.84 -6.71 4.01
C ASN A 58 13.89 -6.02 3.13
N GLY A 59 14.30 -4.80 3.45
CA GLY A 59 15.32 -4.04 2.73
C GLY A 59 14.86 -3.43 1.41
N SER A 60 13.55 -3.28 1.20
CA SER A 60 12.99 -2.71 -0.02
C SER A 60 13.57 -1.32 -0.29
N VAL A 61 13.86 -1.00 -1.55
CA VAL A 61 14.35 0.34 -1.89
C VAL A 61 13.33 1.40 -1.48
N ASP A 62 13.81 2.48 -0.85
CA ASP A 62 12.99 3.61 -0.40
C ASP A 62 11.86 3.19 0.56
N ASP A 63 12.02 2.08 1.28
CA ASP A 63 11.00 1.53 2.19
C ASP A 63 9.67 1.20 1.51
N ILE A 64 9.67 0.99 0.19
CA ILE A 64 8.44 0.75 -0.59
C ILE A 64 7.76 -0.55 -0.15
N ALA A 65 6.48 -0.44 0.24
CA ALA A 65 5.62 -1.58 0.56
C ALA A 65 4.55 -1.82 -0.51
N GLY A 66 4.19 -0.78 -1.27
CA GLY A 66 3.28 -0.89 -2.41
C GLY A 66 3.38 0.29 -3.38
N ILE A 67 3.10 0.01 -4.65
CA ILE A 67 3.11 0.98 -5.75
C ILE A 67 1.84 0.87 -6.60
N THR A 68 1.50 1.92 -7.34
CA THR A 68 0.42 1.91 -8.33
C THR A 68 0.93 2.23 -9.74
N ASN A 69 0.22 1.77 -10.77
CA ASN A 69 0.50 2.17 -12.15
C ASN A 69 0.11 3.64 -12.42
N GLU A 70 0.48 4.17 -13.58
CA GLU A 70 0.16 5.56 -13.96
C GLU A 70 -1.36 5.81 -14.01
N GLY A 71 -2.15 4.80 -14.41
CA GLY A 71 -3.61 4.88 -14.43
C GLY A 71 -4.30 4.74 -13.07
N ARG A 72 -3.54 4.60 -11.98
CA ARG A 72 -4.01 4.49 -10.59
C ARG A 72 -4.96 3.32 -10.29
N ASN A 73 -5.12 2.39 -11.23
CA ASN A 73 -6.12 1.33 -11.20
C ASN A 73 -5.53 -0.07 -10.97
N VAL A 74 -4.20 -0.18 -10.94
CA VAL A 74 -3.49 -1.41 -10.57
C VAL A 74 -2.55 -1.07 -9.42
N VAL A 75 -2.59 -1.87 -8.36
CA VAL A 75 -1.72 -1.71 -7.19
C VAL A 75 -0.97 -3.00 -6.92
N GLY A 76 0.35 -2.93 -6.86
CA GLY A 76 1.22 -4.00 -6.36
C GLY A 76 1.47 -3.79 -4.88
N LEU A 77 1.24 -4.83 -4.07
CA LEU A 77 1.33 -4.76 -2.62
C LEU A 77 1.99 -6.03 -2.05
N MET A 78 2.90 -5.87 -1.10
CA MET A 78 3.49 -6.98 -0.35
C MET A 78 2.76 -7.31 0.98
N PRO A 79 2.33 -6.31 1.78
CA PRO A 79 1.49 -6.56 2.96
C PRO A 79 0.12 -7.16 2.63
N HIS A 80 -0.49 -7.81 3.64
CA HIS A 80 -1.76 -8.53 3.53
C HIS A 80 -2.90 -7.81 4.28
N PRO A 81 -3.49 -6.74 3.72
CA PRO A 81 -4.57 -5.99 4.36
C PRO A 81 -5.83 -6.83 4.58
N GLU A 82 -6.05 -7.87 3.80
CA GLU A 82 -7.14 -8.84 3.98
C GLU A 82 -7.04 -9.63 5.29
N ARG A 83 -5.84 -9.67 5.90
CA ARG A 83 -5.59 -10.30 7.20
C ARG A 83 -5.61 -9.30 8.36
N ALA A 84 -5.93 -8.04 8.10
CA ALA A 84 -6.05 -6.96 9.07
C ALA A 84 -7.44 -6.29 8.98
N ILE A 85 -8.51 -7.08 9.00
CA ILE A 85 -9.89 -6.59 8.83
C ILE A 85 -10.74 -6.67 10.10
N SER A 86 -10.16 -7.11 11.21
CA SER A 86 -10.89 -7.34 12.46
C SER A 86 -9.93 -7.36 13.64
N PRO A 87 -10.31 -6.79 14.80
CA PRO A 87 -9.53 -6.94 16.03
C PRO A 87 -9.23 -8.41 16.39
N LEU A 88 -10.09 -9.35 16.00
CA LEU A 88 -9.86 -10.79 16.21
C LEU A 88 -8.68 -11.35 15.42
N LEU A 89 -8.32 -10.71 14.31
CA LEU A 89 -7.16 -11.04 13.47
C LEU A 89 -5.91 -10.23 13.87
N GLY A 90 -6.03 -9.36 14.88
CA GLY A 90 -4.94 -8.57 15.45
C GLY A 90 -4.90 -7.10 15.01
N SER A 91 -5.66 -6.72 13.98
CA SER A 91 -5.86 -5.33 13.53
C SER A 91 -7.06 -5.24 12.57
N ASP A 92 -7.70 -4.09 12.50
CA ASP A 92 -8.69 -3.69 11.50
C ASP A 92 -8.20 -2.57 10.56
N ASP A 93 -6.90 -2.23 10.60
CA ASP A 93 -6.29 -1.18 9.77
C ASP A 93 -6.25 -1.48 8.26
N GLY A 94 -6.57 -2.70 7.85
CA GLY A 94 -6.75 -3.08 6.44
C GLY A 94 -8.10 -2.66 5.87
N LEU A 95 -9.08 -2.31 6.72
CA LEU A 95 -10.43 -1.93 6.28
C LEU A 95 -10.47 -0.71 5.34
N PRO A 96 -9.73 0.39 5.58
CA PRO A 96 -9.72 1.52 4.65
C PRO A 96 -9.23 1.13 3.25
N LEU A 97 -8.26 0.21 3.16
CA LEU A 97 -7.71 -0.24 1.89
C LEU A 97 -8.72 -1.09 1.09
N LEU A 98 -9.33 -2.07 1.75
CA LEU A 98 -10.35 -2.90 1.10
C LEU A 98 -11.62 -2.10 0.76
N SER A 99 -11.99 -1.15 1.61
CA SER A 99 -13.13 -0.25 1.34
C SER A 99 -12.86 0.63 0.13
N SER A 100 -11.63 1.12 -0.05
CA SER A 100 -11.19 1.85 -1.25
C SER A 100 -11.39 1.01 -2.52
N LEU A 101 -10.93 -0.24 -2.48
CA LEU A 101 -11.03 -1.16 -3.60
C LEU A 101 -12.49 -1.47 -3.97
N LEU A 102 -13.34 -1.71 -2.96
CA LEU A 102 -14.77 -1.96 -3.17
C LEU A 102 -15.49 -0.73 -3.75
N ALA A 103 -15.16 0.46 -3.25
CA ALA A 103 -15.72 1.71 -3.78
C ALA A 103 -15.31 1.91 -5.25
N ALA A 104 -14.04 1.66 -5.61
CA ALA A 104 -13.56 1.76 -6.98
C ALA A 104 -14.20 0.74 -7.95
N ALA A 105 -14.57 -0.44 -7.43
CA ALA A 105 -15.24 -1.50 -8.21
C ALA A 105 -16.76 -1.29 -8.35
N SER A 106 -17.35 -0.41 -7.55
CA SER A 106 -18.79 -0.13 -7.63
C SER A 106 -19.14 0.64 -8.90
N VAL A 107 -20.16 0.19 -9.63
CA VAL A 107 -20.70 0.93 -10.78
C VAL A 107 -21.46 2.14 -10.22
N PRO A 108 -21.22 3.37 -10.72
CA PRO A 108 -22.03 4.51 -10.31
C PRO A 108 -23.49 4.24 -10.65
N ALA A 109 -24.37 4.48 -9.68
CA ALA A 109 -25.81 4.31 -9.82
C ALA A 109 -26.41 5.27 -10.87
#